data_AF-A0A067L178-F1
#
_entry.id   AF-A0A067L178-F1
#
_cell.length_a   1.000
_cell.length_b   1.000
_cell.length_c   1.000
_cell.angle_alpha   90.00
_cell.angle_beta   90.00
_cell.angle_gamma   90.00
#
_symmetry.space_group_name_H-M   'P 1'
#
loop_
_entity.id
_entity.type
_entity.pdbx_description
1 polymer ?
#
loop_
_entity_poly.entity_id
_entity_poly.type
_entity_poly.pdbx_seq_one_letter_code
_entity_poly.pdbx_strand_id
1 'polypeptide(L)'
;MKLKWLLICLILWFQVIGNNGCFEEERLALLQFKASLESDEHRSKFPILPSWIDEPENNCCEWERVSCNSTAAHVIHLSLDNLWNFDGMEYIYDLKVSIFQHFKELRSLNLSYNNFGGFVEKEGILLLYLNSPYL
;
A
#
# COMPACT_ATOMS: atom_id res chain seq x y z
N MET A 1 -33.31 -20.17 -20.25
CA MET A 1 -33.66 -18.93 -19.51
C MET A 1 -33.42 -19.05 -18.00
N LYS A 2 -33.94 -20.06 -17.28
CA LYS A 2 -33.80 -20.21 -15.82
C LYS A 2 -32.35 -20.20 -15.27
N LEU A 3 -31.42 -20.87 -15.94
CA LEU A 3 -30.01 -20.95 -15.51
C LEU A 3 -29.30 -19.58 -15.55
N LYS A 4 -29.66 -18.71 -16.50
CA LYS A 4 -29.06 -17.39 -16.65
C LYS A 4 -29.43 -16.46 -15.48
N TRP A 5 -30.67 -16.54 -15.01
CA TRP A 5 -31.13 -15.80 -13.83
C TRP A 5 -30.48 -16.31 -12.55
N LEU A 6 -30.33 -17.64 -12.41
CA LEU A 6 -29.59 -18.22 -11.28
C LEU A 6 -28.13 -17.75 -11.23
N LEU A 7 -27.44 -17.72 -12.38
CA LEU A 7 -26.07 -17.21 -12.48
C LEU A 7 -25.98 -15.71 -12.14
N ILE A 8 -26.92 -14.89 -12.62
CA ILE A 8 -26.98 -13.45 -12.27
C ILE A 8 -27.24 -13.27 -10.77
N CYS A 9 -28.17 -14.02 -10.18
CA CYS A 9 -28.43 -13.95 -8.75
C CYS A 9 -27.23 -14.40 -7.91
N LEU A 10 -26.49 -15.43 -8.34
CA LEU A 10 -25.26 -15.88 -7.67
C LEU A 10 -24.16 -14.82 -7.75
N ILE A 11 -23.98 -14.17 -8.91
CA ILE A 11 -23.01 -13.08 -9.06
C ILE A 11 -23.40 -11.90 -8.15
N LEU A 12 -24.67 -11.50 -8.15
CA LEU A 12 -25.15 -10.41 -7.28
C LEU A 12 -25.05 -10.77 -5.79
N TRP A 13 -25.30 -12.02 -5.41
CA TRP A 13 -25.08 -12.50 -4.03
C TRP A 13 -23.61 -12.49 -3.64
N PHE A 14 -22.71 -12.87 -4.55
CA PHE A 14 -21.27 -12.86 -4.29
C PHE A 14 -20.74 -11.43 -4.09
N GLN A 15 -21.31 -10.44 -4.78
CA GLN A 15 -21.02 -9.02 -4.53
C GLN A 15 -21.55 -8.53 -3.17
N VAL A 16 -22.66 -9.10 -2.67
CA VAL A 16 -23.29 -8.74 -1.39
C VAL A 16 -22.65 -9.43 -0.19
N ILE A 17 -22.02 -10.59 -0.37
CA ILE A 17 -21.26 -11.31 0.67
C ILE A 17 -19.95 -10.57 1.02
N GLY A 18 -19.60 -9.51 0.30
CA GLY A 18 -18.69 -8.47 0.75
C GLY A 18 -17.24 -8.95 0.80
N ASN A 19 -16.40 -8.37 -0.05
CA ASN A 19 -14.98 -8.41 0.21
C ASN A 19 -14.75 -7.70 1.57
N ASN A 20 -14.39 -8.45 2.60
CA ASN A 20 -14.05 -7.88 3.91
C ASN A 20 -12.69 -7.17 3.75
N GLY A 21 -12.73 -5.99 3.14
CA GLY A 21 -11.56 -5.13 2.93
C GLY A 21 -11.35 -4.64 1.52
N CYS A 22 -10.17 -4.03 1.32
CA CYS A 22 -9.80 -3.37 0.08
C CYS A 22 -9.68 -4.34 -1.09
N PHE A 23 -9.70 -3.79 -2.31
CA PHE A 23 -9.59 -4.59 -3.52
C PHE A 23 -8.32 -5.43 -3.51
N GLU A 24 -8.38 -6.63 -4.09
CA GLU A 24 -7.23 -7.54 -4.12
C GLU A 24 -5.99 -6.88 -4.74
N GLU A 25 -6.18 -6.07 -5.79
CA GLU A 25 -5.10 -5.30 -6.42
C GLU A 25 -4.44 -4.28 -5.46
N GLU A 26 -5.25 -3.58 -4.65
CA GLU A 26 -4.76 -2.63 -3.65
C GLU A 26 -4.05 -3.36 -2.51
N ARG A 27 -4.61 -4.49 -2.05
CA ARG A 27 -4.03 -5.35 -1.02
C ARG A 27 -2.65 -5.89 -1.44
N LEU A 28 -2.56 -6.41 -2.66
CA LEU A 28 -1.31 -6.93 -3.23
C LEU A 28 -0.27 -5.81 -3.42
N ALA A 29 -0.69 -4.61 -3.82
CA ALA A 29 0.20 -3.46 -3.92
C ALA A 29 0.77 -3.06 -2.55
N LEU A 30 -0.03 -3.06 -1.48
CA LEU A 30 0.44 -2.82 -0.12
C LEU A 30 1.46 -3.90 0.33
N LEU A 31 1.18 -5.18 0.09
CA LEU A 31 2.10 -6.26 0.43
C LEU A 31 3.42 -6.19 -0.37
N GLN A 32 3.34 -5.86 -1.65
CA GLN A 32 4.52 -5.63 -2.48
C GLN A 32 5.36 -4.46 -1.95
N PHE A 33 4.71 -3.40 -1.45
CA PHE A 33 5.39 -2.27 -0.84
C PHE A 33 6.15 -2.71 0.42
N LYS A 34 5.49 -3.43 1.33
CA LYS A 34 6.13 -3.99 2.53
C LYS A 34 7.32 -4.88 2.18
N ALA A 35 7.16 -5.81 1.24
CA ALA A 35 8.24 -6.69 0.80
C ALA A 35 9.43 -5.90 0.24
N SER A 36 9.20 -4.77 -0.43
CA SER A 36 10.29 -3.92 -0.91
C SER A 36 11.09 -3.28 0.22
N LEU A 37 10.45 -2.93 1.34
CA LEU A 37 11.12 -2.40 2.53
C LEU A 37 11.91 -3.49 3.28
N GLU A 38 11.41 -4.72 3.31
CA GLU A 38 12.06 -5.85 3.98
C GLU A 38 13.24 -6.44 3.18
N SER A 39 13.25 -6.22 1.86
CA SER A 39 14.32 -6.67 0.96
C SER A 39 15.57 -5.78 0.98
N ASP A 40 15.47 -4.58 1.56
CA ASP A 40 16.62 -3.69 1.71
C ASP A 40 17.58 -4.25 2.77
N GLU A 41 18.89 -4.24 2.48
CA GLU A 41 19.93 -4.84 3.32
C GLU A 41 20.00 -4.19 4.72
N HIS A 42 19.45 -2.99 4.85
CA HIS A 42 19.39 -2.18 6.07
C HIS A 42 18.20 -2.56 6.95
N ARG A 43 18.11 -3.85 7.28
CA ARG A 43 17.02 -4.42 8.07
C ARG A 43 16.80 -3.65 9.37
N SER A 44 15.60 -3.11 9.51
CA SER A 44 15.08 -2.71 10.80
C SER A 44 15.09 -3.90 11.76
N LYS A 45 15.67 -3.71 12.95
CA LYS A 45 15.61 -4.62 14.10
C LYS A 45 14.17 -4.95 14.54
N PHE A 46 13.19 -4.14 14.12
CA PHE A 46 11.77 -4.31 14.40
C PHE A 46 10.96 -4.56 13.12
N PRO A 47 9.89 -5.38 13.16
CA PRO A 47 9.02 -5.59 12.01
C PRO A 47 8.38 -4.27 11.56
N ILE A 48 8.59 -3.91 10.30
CA ILE A 48 7.96 -2.75 9.66
C ILE A 48 6.54 -3.17 9.23
N LEU A 49 5.55 -2.32 9.50
CA LEU A 49 4.15 -2.54 9.12
C LEU A 49 3.61 -3.90 9.60
N PRO A 50 3.61 -4.16 10.92
CA PRO A 50 3.32 -5.49 11.47
C PRO A 50 1.90 -6.00 11.18
N SER A 51 0.90 -5.11 11.01
CA SER A 51 -0.47 -5.52 10.69
C SER A 51 -0.68 -5.92 9.23
N TRP A 52 0.27 -5.60 8.33
CA TRP A 52 0.16 -5.88 6.90
C TRP A 52 0.53 -7.34 6.65
N ILE A 53 -0.46 -8.23 6.78
CA ILE A 53 -0.27 -9.68 6.77
C ILE A 53 -1.05 -10.29 5.58
N ASP A 54 -0.40 -11.16 4.82
CA ASP A 54 -0.98 -11.89 3.70
C ASP A 54 -1.78 -13.11 4.19
N GLU A 55 -2.94 -12.84 4.80
CA GLU A 55 -3.86 -13.88 5.26
C GLU A 55 -5.22 -13.79 4.52
N PRO A 56 -5.87 -14.92 4.20
CA PRO A 56 -7.08 -14.95 3.37
C PRO A 56 -8.27 -14.16 3.93
N GLU A 57 -8.31 -13.98 5.25
CA GLU A 57 -9.41 -13.30 5.96
C GLU A 57 -9.05 -11.88 6.40
N ASN A 58 -7.83 -11.41 6.10
CA ASN A 58 -7.32 -10.18 6.67
C ASN A 58 -7.69 -8.95 5.82
N ASN A 59 -8.46 -8.06 6.46
CA ASN A 59 -8.97 -6.84 5.87
C ASN A 59 -7.87 -5.76 5.83
N CYS A 60 -7.35 -5.42 4.64
CA CYS A 60 -6.36 -4.36 4.49
C CYS A 60 -6.83 -2.97 4.96
N CYS A 61 -8.13 -2.72 5.07
CA CYS A 61 -8.67 -1.48 5.62
C CYS A 61 -8.52 -1.39 7.15
N GLU A 62 -8.22 -2.51 7.81
CA GLU A 62 -7.92 -2.57 9.25
C GLU A 62 -6.41 -2.50 9.50
N TRP A 63 -5.60 -2.47 8.45
CA TRP A 63 -4.15 -2.32 8.61
C TRP A 63 -3.82 -0.94 9.13
N GLU A 64 -2.77 -0.87 9.96
CA GLU A 64 -2.24 0.39 10.41
C GLU A 64 -1.92 1.28 9.19
N ARG A 65 -2.23 2.56 9.35
CA ARG A 65 -1.93 3.61 8.37
C ARG A 65 -2.66 3.46 7.01
N VAL A 66 -3.61 2.54 6.90
CA VAL A 66 -4.52 2.42 5.76
C VAL A 66 -5.89 2.95 6.18
N SER A 67 -6.53 3.73 5.32
CA SER A 67 -7.94 4.07 5.49
C SER A 67 -8.69 3.88 4.19
N CYS A 68 -9.82 3.19 4.28
CA CYS A 68 -10.68 2.90 3.15
C CYS A 68 -11.98 3.70 3.19
N ASN A 69 -12.61 3.85 2.02
CA ASN A 69 -13.97 4.34 1.93
C ASN A 69 -14.94 3.26 2.42
N SER A 70 -15.78 3.59 3.40
CA SER A 70 -16.77 2.71 4.01
C SER A 70 -17.81 2.15 3.03
N THR A 71 -17.98 2.76 1.85
CA THR A 71 -19.00 2.35 0.88
C THR A 71 -18.46 1.50 -0.26
N ALA A 72 -17.19 1.69 -0.64
CA ALA A 72 -16.61 1.07 -1.84
C ALA A 72 -15.38 0.21 -1.55
N ALA A 73 -14.96 0.12 -0.29
CA ALA A 73 -13.77 -0.59 0.17
C ALA A 73 -12.42 -0.16 -0.44
N HIS A 74 -12.40 0.84 -1.33
CA HIS A 74 -11.15 1.38 -1.85
C HIS A 74 -10.30 2.06 -0.78
N VAL A 75 -8.98 1.89 -0.87
CA VAL A 75 -8.02 2.70 -0.09
C VAL A 75 -8.07 4.16 -0.54
N ILE A 76 -8.36 5.06 0.41
CA ILE A 76 -8.47 6.51 0.17
C ILE A 76 -7.38 7.31 0.89
N HIS A 77 -6.80 6.79 1.96
CA HIS A 77 -5.68 7.40 2.66
C HIS A 77 -4.61 6.35 2.97
N LEU A 78 -3.36 6.71 2.70
CA LEU A 78 -2.20 5.88 3.03
C LEU A 78 -1.13 6.74 3.70
N SER A 79 -0.76 6.38 4.94
CA SER A 79 0.30 7.05 5.69
C SER A 79 1.56 6.21 5.74
N LEU A 80 2.57 6.59 4.98
CA LEU A 80 3.86 5.94 4.91
C LEU A 80 4.94 6.83 5.51
N ASP A 81 4.58 7.68 6.46
CA ASP A 81 5.52 8.56 7.14
C ASP A 81 6.32 7.83 8.21
N ASN A 82 7.56 8.28 8.40
CA ASN A 82 8.46 7.83 9.45
C ASN A 82 8.52 6.29 9.55
N LEU A 83 8.66 5.61 8.40
CA LEU A 83 8.65 4.14 8.34
C LEU A 83 9.89 3.52 8.97
N TRP A 84 10.95 4.32 9.16
CA TRP A 84 12.19 3.86 9.74
C TRP A 84 12.56 4.65 10.96
N ASN A 85 12.72 3.90 12.04
CA ASN A 85 13.03 4.43 13.35
C ASN A 85 14.40 3.83 13.73
N PHE A 86 15.49 4.36 13.17
CA PHE A 86 16.86 3.87 13.49
C PHE A 86 17.79 4.98 13.93
N ASP A 87 18.24 4.87 15.19
CA ASP A 87 19.56 5.12 15.81
C ASP A 87 20.57 6.07 15.13
N GLY A 88 20.10 7.10 14.42
CA GLY A 88 20.94 8.16 13.87
C GLY A 88 21.72 7.78 12.59
N MET A 89 21.37 6.70 11.89
CA MET A 89 21.92 6.42 10.55
C MET A 89 20.90 6.79 9.47
N GLU A 90 21.25 7.80 8.67
CA GLU A 90 20.49 8.26 7.50
C GLU A 90 20.71 7.29 6.33
N TYR A 91 19.79 6.35 6.16
CA TYR A 91 19.76 5.50 4.97
C TYR A 91 18.87 6.12 3.91
N ILE A 92 19.39 6.19 2.69
CA ILE A 92 18.68 6.67 1.51
C ILE A 92 18.15 5.46 0.75
N TYR A 93 16.87 5.48 0.37
CA TYR A 93 16.21 4.42 -0.39
C TYR A 93 15.35 4.95 -1.52
N ASP A 94 15.16 4.08 -2.49
CA ASP A 94 14.36 4.36 -3.66
C ASP A 94 12.91 3.92 -3.46
N LEU A 95 11.98 4.85 -3.66
CA LEU A 95 10.56 4.55 -3.66
C LEU A 95 10.11 4.17 -5.07
N LYS A 96 9.54 2.97 -5.21
CA LYS A 96 8.86 2.55 -6.44
C LYS A 96 7.48 3.21 -6.54
N VAL A 97 7.41 4.41 -7.13
CA VAL A 97 6.16 5.19 -7.26
C VAL A 97 5.10 4.46 -8.07
N SER A 98 5.52 3.58 -8.99
CA SER A 98 4.61 2.74 -9.77
C SER A 98 3.69 1.88 -8.92
N ILE A 99 3.98 1.65 -7.63
CA ILE A 99 3.07 0.92 -6.76
C ILE A 99 1.75 1.67 -6.53
N PHE A 100 1.81 3.01 -6.52
CA PHE A 100 0.66 3.84 -6.18
C PHE A 100 -0.41 3.87 -7.28
N GLN A 101 -0.07 3.45 -8.50
CA GLN A 101 -1.01 3.36 -9.62
C GLN A 101 -2.17 2.37 -9.37
N HIS A 102 -2.02 1.46 -8.40
CA HIS A 102 -3.04 0.46 -8.05
C HIS A 102 -4.13 1.03 -7.14
N PHE A 103 -3.88 2.15 -6.45
CA PHE A 103 -4.87 2.80 -5.57
C PHE A 103 -5.68 3.84 -6.35
N LYS A 104 -6.74 3.37 -7.04
CA LYS A 104 -7.51 4.20 -8.00
C LYS A 104 -8.26 5.36 -7.36
N GLU A 105 -8.61 5.23 -6.09
CA GLU A 105 -9.37 6.23 -5.33
C GLU A 105 -8.51 6.92 -4.26
N LEU A 106 -7.18 6.80 -4.31
CA LEU A 106 -6.30 7.40 -3.31
C LEU A 106 -6.43 8.92 -3.31
N ARG A 107 -6.80 9.49 -2.16
CA ARG A 107 -7.02 10.94 -1.98
C ARG A 107 -5.88 11.61 -1.25
N SER A 108 -5.14 10.86 -0.44
CA SER A 108 -4.00 11.37 0.32
C SER A 108 -2.95 10.29 0.50
N LEU A 109 -1.71 10.68 0.23
CA LEU A 109 -0.51 9.87 0.45
C LEU A 109 0.46 10.69 1.29
N ASN A 110 0.76 10.21 2.50
CA ASN A 110 1.74 10.85 3.36
C ASN A 110 3.07 10.10 3.28
N LEU A 111 4.11 10.76 2.76
CA LEU A 111 5.47 10.22 2.62
C LEU A 111 6.48 10.95 3.53
N SER A 112 6.01 11.83 4.42
CA SER A 112 6.86 12.71 5.22
C SER A 112 7.78 11.96 6.18
N TYR A 113 8.86 12.61 6.62
CA TYR A 113 9.81 12.05 7.59
C TYR A 113 10.44 10.71 7.17
N ASN A 114 10.62 10.52 5.85
CA ASN A 114 11.44 9.46 5.29
C ASN A 114 12.58 10.06 4.48
N ASN A 115 13.66 9.30 4.32
CA ASN A 115 14.84 9.71 3.59
C ASN A 115 14.89 9.08 2.19
N PHE A 116 13.89 9.40 1.34
CA PHE A 116 13.82 8.88 -0.03
C PHE A 116 14.90 9.54 -0.91
N GLY A 117 15.73 8.72 -1.58
CA GLY A 117 16.82 9.17 -2.46
C GLY A 117 16.37 9.57 -3.86
N GLY A 118 15.21 9.09 -4.26
CA GLY A 118 14.64 9.30 -5.57
C GLY A 118 13.38 8.46 -5.77
N PHE A 119 12.71 8.73 -6.89
CA PHE A 119 11.55 7.97 -7.33
C PHE A 119 11.96 7.08 -8.51
N VAL A 120 11.75 5.77 -8.38
CA VAL A 120 12.05 4.80 -9.43
C VAL A 120 10.78 4.51 -10.22
N GLU A 121 10.77 4.92 -11.49
CA GLU A 121 9.72 4.60 -12.45
C GLU A 121 10.25 3.64 -13.53
N LYS A 122 9.38 2.78 -14.06
CA LYS A 122 9.75 1.65 -14.95
C LYS A 122 10.39 2.09 -16.29
N GLU A 123 10.43 3.39 -16.59
CA GLU A 123 11.00 3.94 -17.83
C GLU A 123 12.03 5.07 -17.64
N GLY A 124 12.41 5.41 -16.42
CA GLY A 124 13.40 6.46 -16.20
C GLY A 124 13.43 6.92 -14.75
N ILE A 125 14.64 7.14 -14.24
CA ILE A 125 14.84 7.67 -12.89
C ILE A 125 14.40 9.13 -12.92
N LEU A 126 13.27 9.45 -12.29
CA LEU A 126 12.89 10.83 -12.02
C LEU A 126 13.62 11.24 -10.73
N LEU A 127 14.83 11.80 -10.88
CA LEU A 127 15.57 12.42 -9.77
C LEU A 127 14.88 13.73 -9.38
N LEU A 128 13.76 13.63 -8.65
CA LEU A 128 13.25 14.75 -7.88
C LEU A 128 13.89 14.68 -6.51
N TYR A 129 14.97 15.45 -6.32
CA TYR A 129 15.49 15.76 -4.99
C TYR A 129 14.41 16.53 -4.23
N LEU A 130 13.54 15.83 -3.51
CA LEU A 130 12.61 16.47 -2.60
C LEU A 130 13.33 16.72 -1.28
N ASN A 131 13.90 17.93 -1.18
CA ASN A 131 14.24 18.65 0.05
C ASN A 131 14.60 17.76 1.26
N SER A 132 15.84 17.28 1.31
CA SER A 132 16.48 17.04 2.61
C SER A 132 16.81 18.41 3.22
N PRO A 133 16.36 18.74 4.44
CA PRO A 133 16.77 19.96 5.13
C PRO A 133 18.22 19.89 5.67
N TYR A 134 18.98 18.84 5.33
CA TYR A 134 20.33 18.59 5.86
C TYR A 134 21.44 18.47 4.79
N LEU A 135 21.24 19.05 3.60
CA LEU A 135 22.32 19.34 2.64
C LEU A 135 22.50 20.85 2.45
#